data_AF-A0A2T7TV78-F1
#
_entry.id   AF-A0A2T7TV78-F1
#
_cell.length_a   1.000
_cell.length_b   1.000
_cell.length_c   1.000
_cell.angle_alpha   90.00
_cell.angle_beta   90.00
_cell.angle_gamma   90.00
#
_symmetry.space_group_name_H-M   'P 1'
#
loop_
_entity.id
_entity.type
_entity.pdbx_description
1 polymer ?
#
loop_
_entity_poly.entity_id
_entity_poly.type
_entity_poly.pdbx_seq_one_letter_code
_entity_poly.pdbx_strand_id
1 'polypeptide(L)'
;MAELQQVNSYVNSTVTEVSDMEQYGREDVWTLPNSGKGDCEDFALLKRKLLIQRGWPASALLIYVGATSQGEAHAVLTVSTDRGEYVLDNLTSSILPPSQTGHVFYSRQSGRGWISASGAGTAEPTADFPVANRTHLAKVGPRGRRG
;
A
#
# COMPACT_ATOMS: atom_id res chain seq x y z
N MET A 1 -12.81 -12.89 -12.11
CA MET A 1 -11.57 -13.64 -11.78
C MET A 1 -10.54 -13.59 -12.89
N ALA A 2 -10.82 -14.03 -14.12
CA ALA A 2 -9.84 -14.03 -15.22
C ALA A 2 -9.19 -12.66 -15.46
N GLU A 3 -9.98 -11.58 -15.42
CA GLU A 3 -9.44 -10.24 -15.62
C GLU A 3 -8.53 -9.77 -14.48
N LEU A 4 -8.87 -10.11 -13.24
CA LEU A 4 -8.02 -9.80 -12.08
C LEU A 4 -6.67 -10.51 -12.20
N GLN A 5 -6.68 -11.79 -12.61
CA GLN A 5 -5.46 -12.57 -12.83
C GLN A 5 -4.60 -11.94 -13.92
N GLN A 6 -5.23 -11.55 -15.04
CA GLN A 6 -4.52 -10.90 -16.13
C GLN A 6 -3.86 -9.59 -15.70
N VAL A 7 -4.57 -8.71 -14.98
CA VAL A 7 -3.99 -7.46 -14.47
C VAL A 7 -2.87 -7.74 -13.47
N ASN A 8 -3.09 -8.65 -12.52
CA ASN A 8 -2.10 -8.95 -11.49
C ASN A 8 -0.79 -9.47 -12.11
N SER A 9 -0.87 -10.49 -12.97
CA SER A 9 0.29 -11.07 -13.64
C SER A 9 0.95 -10.11 -14.63
N TYR A 10 0.17 -9.25 -15.30
CA TYR A 10 0.73 -8.24 -16.20
C TYR A 10 1.55 -7.21 -15.42
N VAL A 11 1.00 -6.64 -14.34
CA VAL A 11 1.73 -5.63 -13.55
C VAL A 11 2.95 -6.26 -12.88
N ASN A 12 2.80 -7.46 -12.29
CA ASN A 12 3.89 -8.15 -11.62
C ASN A 12 5.06 -8.53 -12.55
N SER A 13 4.81 -8.63 -13.86
CA SER A 13 5.87 -8.94 -14.85
C SER A 13 6.42 -7.72 -15.58
N THR A 14 5.77 -6.56 -15.49
CA THR A 14 6.16 -5.35 -16.22
C THR A 14 6.80 -4.28 -15.36
N VAL A 15 6.55 -4.29 -14.05
CA VAL A 15 7.18 -3.37 -13.10
C VAL A 15 8.31 -4.10 -12.39
N THR A 16 9.48 -3.48 -12.34
CA THR A 16 10.62 -3.94 -11.55
C THR A 16 10.49 -3.36 -10.14
N GLU A 17 10.53 -4.22 -9.12
CA GLU A 17 10.47 -3.80 -7.73
C GLU A 17 11.76 -3.06 -7.33
N VAL A 18 11.61 -1.80 -6.93
CA VAL A 18 12.69 -0.90 -6.49
C VAL A 18 12.14 0.00 -5.40
N SER A 19 12.84 0.10 -4.26
CA SER A 19 12.40 0.98 -3.17
C SER A 19 12.39 2.45 -3.58
N ASP A 20 11.50 3.23 -2.99
CA ASP A 20 11.47 4.67 -3.20
C ASP A 20 12.75 5.39 -2.81
N MET A 21 13.46 4.91 -1.79
CA MET A 21 14.76 5.47 -1.41
C MET A 21 15.78 5.31 -2.56
N GLU A 22 15.80 4.16 -3.23
CA GLU A 22 16.67 3.93 -4.38
C GLU A 22 16.22 4.75 -5.60
N GLN A 23 14.92 4.87 -5.84
CA GLN A 23 14.37 5.52 -7.02
C GLN A 23 14.38 7.05 -6.94
N TYR A 24 14.04 7.60 -5.78
CA TYR A 24 13.76 9.03 -5.58
C TYR A 24 14.60 9.67 -4.47
N GLY A 25 15.33 8.90 -3.66
CA GLY A 25 16.11 9.41 -2.52
C GLY A 25 15.27 9.87 -1.33
N ARG A 26 14.01 9.43 -1.26
CA ARG A 26 13.05 9.70 -0.18
C ARG A 26 12.07 8.53 -0.10
N GLU A 27 11.46 8.30 1.06
CA GLU A 27 10.48 7.22 1.26
C GLU A 27 9.05 7.66 0.94
N ASP A 28 8.16 6.68 0.76
CA ASP A 28 6.70 6.80 0.66
C ASP A 28 6.20 7.75 -0.46
N VAL A 29 6.70 7.55 -1.67
CA VAL A 29 6.39 8.29 -2.89
C VAL A 29 5.33 7.58 -3.71
N TRP A 30 4.07 7.82 -3.36
CA TRP A 30 2.92 7.20 -4.01
C TRP A 30 2.70 7.71 -5.43
N THR A 31 3.11 6.92 -6.44
CA THR A 31 3.04 7.32 -7.84
C THR A 31 2.54 6.20 -8.76
N LEU A 32 2.39 6.50 -10.04
CA LEU A 32 2.27 5.44 -11.03
C LEU A 32 3.68 5.12 -11.53
N PRO A 33 4.08 3.84 -11.64
CA PRO A 33 5.43 3.43 -12.04
C PRO A 33 5.62 3.60 -13.56
N ASN A 34 5.56 4.84 -14.04
CA ASN A 34 5.69 5.18 -15.47
C ASN A 34 7.10 4.89 -16.01
N SER A 35 8.10 4.82 -15.11
CA SER A 35 9.47 4.40 -15.40
C SER A 35 9.62 2.87 -15.54
N GLY A 36 8.56 2.11 -15.24
CA GLY A 36 8.62 0.65 -15.11
C GLY A 36 9.24 0.19 -13.78
N LYS A 37 9.41 1.09 -12.82
CA LYS A 37 9.96 0.80 -11.48
C LYS A 37 9.09 1.42 -10.39
N GLY A 38 8.99 0.74 -9.26
CA GLY A 38 8.29 1.19 -8.06
C GLY A 38 8.27 0.08 -7.00
N ASP A 39 7.63 0.33 -5.87
CA ASP A 39 7.44 -0.61 -4.77
C ASP A 39 5.95 -0.96 -4.57
N CYS A 40 5.58 -1.48 -3.41
CA CYS A 40 4.30 -2.17 -3.21
C CYS A 40 3.07 -1.29 -3.51
N GLU A 41 3.08 -0.03 -3.11
CA GLU A 41 1.99 0.93 -3.37
C GLU A 41 1.88 1.28 -4.85
N ASP A 42 3.00 1.42 -5.55
CA ASP A 42 3.04 1.77 -6.97
C ASP A 42 2.44 0.63 -7.81
N PHE A 43 2.72 -0.62 -7.45
CA PHE A 43 2.08 -1.79 -8.05
C PHE A 43 0.57 -1.79 -7.78
N ALA A 44 0.15 -1.52 -6.54
CA ALA A 44 -1.27 -1.47 -6.18
C ALA A 44 -2.00 -0.36 -6.95
N LEU A 45 -1.40 0.82 -7.09
CA LEU A 45 -1.92 1.97 -7.84
C LEU A 45 -2.05 1.65 -9.33
N LEU A 46 -1.06 1.00 -9.94
CA LEU A 46 -1.14 0.62 -11.36
C LEU A 46 -2.22 -0.43 -11.61
N LYS A 47 -2.29 -1.49 -10.78
CA LYS A 47 -3.35 -2.51 -10.89
C LYS A 47 -4.72 -1.87 -10.77
N ARG A 48 -4.90 -0.95 -9.81
CA ARG A 48 -6.15 -0.22 -9.59
C ARG A 48 -6.53 0.60 -10.82
N LYS A 49 -5.59 1.36 -11.38
CA LYS A 49 -5.82 2.14 -12.59
C LYS A 49 -6.27 1.26 -13.76
N LEU A 50 -5.58 0.15 -14.00
CA LEU A 50 -5.89 -0.76 -15.11
C LEU A 50 -7.28 -1.40 -14.97
N LEU A 51 -7.67 -1.79 -13.76
CA LEU A 51 -9.02 -2.33 -13.51
C LEU A 51 -10.11 -1.27 -13.67
N ILE A 52 -9.89 -0.03 -13.20
CA ILE A 52 -10.81 1.09 -13.44
C ILE A 52 -10.99 1.33 -14.95
N GLN A 53 -9.89 1.30 -15.72
CA GLN A 53 -9.95 1.45 -17.17
C GLN A 53 -10.72 0.32 -17.87
N ARG A 54 -10.83 -0.85 -17.23
CA ARG A 54 -11.64 -1.99 -17.70
C ARG A 54 -13.09 -1.96 -17.18
N GLY A 55 -13.48 -0.89 -16.48
CA GLY A 55 -14.86 -0.66 -16.05
C GLY A 55 -15.16 -1.14 -14.63
N TRP A 56 -14.17 -1.56 -13.85
CA TRP A 56 -14.40 -1.90 -12.45
C TRP A 56 -14.70 -0.63 -11.64
N PRO A 57 -15.68 -0.68 -10.72
CA PRO A 57 -16.02 0.47 -9.90
C PRO A 57 -14.87 0.77 -8.92
N ALA A 58 -14.42 2.03 -8.89
CA ALA A 58 -13.33 2.45 -8.01
C ALA A 58 -13.61 2.19 -6.51
N SER A 59 -14.88 2.13 -6.11
CA SER A 59 -15.31 1.79 -4.75
C SER A 59 -15.08 0.32 -4.38
N ALA A 60 -14.94 -0.57 -5.36
CA ALA A 60 -14.59 -1.97 -5.14
C ALA A 60 -13.07 -2.21 -5.14
N LEU A 61 -12.26 -1.18 -5.43
CA LEU A 61 -10.82 -1.28 -5.63
C LEU A 61 -10.10 -0.42 -4.60
N LEU A 62 -9.86 -0.97 -3.41
CA LEU A 62 -9.30 -0.24 -2.28
C LEU A 62 -7.88 -0.74 -1.98
N ILE A 63 -6.98 0.18 -1.65
CA ILE A 63 -5.63 -0.20 -1.20
C ILE A 63 -5.68 -0.54 0.28
N TYR A 64 -5.12 -1.69 0.64
CA TYR A 64 -4.93 -2.10 2.03
C TYR A 64 -3.45 -2.00 2.35
N VAL A 65 -3.17 -1.57 3.57
CA VAL A 65 -1.81 -1.43 4.09
C VAL A 65 -1.69 -2.22 5.39
N GLY A 66 -0.60 -2.95 5.54
CA GLY A 66 -0.39 -3.89 6.63
C GLY A 66 1.06 -4.30 6.78
N ALA A 67 1.26 -5.51 7.31
CA ALA A 67 2.55 -6.18 7.34
C ALA A 67 2.46 -7.58 6.73
N THR A 68 3.55 -8.01 6.08
CA THR A 68 3.74 -9.38 5.59
C THR A 68 3.88 -10.36 6.74
N SER A 69 3.90 -11.67 6.45
CA SER A 69 4.21 -12.71 7.43
C SER A 69 5.60 -12.58 8.06
N GLN A 70 6.51 -11.83 7.42
CA GLN A 70 7.86 -11.51 7.93
C GLN A 70 7.89 -10.20 8.74
N GLY A 71 6.75 -9.50 8.86
CA GLY A 71 6.65 -8.24 9.59
C GLY A 71 7.04 -7.00 8.80
N GLU A 72 7.30 -7.13 7.49
CA GLU A 72 7.62 -6.01 6.61
C GLU A 72 6.35 -5.25 6.24
N ALA A 73 6.39 -3.92 6.27
CA ALA A 73 5.26 -3.11 5.85
C ALA A 73 4.94 -3.36 4.38
N HIS A 74 3.65 -3.44 4.05
CA HIS A 74 3.22 -3.85 2.72
C HIS A 74 1.90 -3.22 2.31
N ALA A 75 1.83 -2.78 1.05
CA ALA A 75 0.62 -2.29 0.40
C ALA A 75 0.14 -3.28 -0.66
N VAL A 76 -1.17 -3.52 -0.71
CA VAL A 76 -1.79 -4.38 -1.71
C VAL A 76 -3.06 -3.77 -2.26
N LEU A 77 -3.44 -4.16 -3.48
CA LEU A 77 -4.77 -3.86 -3.99
C LEU A 77 -5.77 -4.92 -3.53
N THR A 78 -6.86 -4.47 -2.93
CA THR A 78 -7.98 -5.31 -2.55
C THR A 78 -9.16 -5.05 -3.48
N VAL A 79 -9.84 -6.13 -3.88
CA VAL A 79 -10.97 -6.13 -4.81
C VAL A 79 -12.19 -6.77 -4.17
N SER A 80 -13.24 -6.00 -3.92
CA SER A 80 -14.53 -6.51 -3.43
C SER A 80 -15.39 -6.98 -4.61
N THR A 81 -15.89 -8.21 -4.54
CA THR A 81 -16.74 -8.83 -5.57
C THR A 81 -18.02 -9.41 -4.94
N ASP A 82 -18.93 -9.89 -5.78
CA ASP A 82 -20.11 -10.66 -5.38
C ASP A 82 -19.76 -11.98 -4.66
N ARG A 83 -18.54 -12.49 -4.86
CA ARG A 83 -18.02 -13.72 -4.26
C ARG A 83 -17.08 -13.49 -3.08
N GLY A 84 -16.96 -12.24 -2.64
CA GLY A 84 -16.09 -11.84 -1.54
C GLY A 84 -14.93 -10.97 -1.99
N GLU A 85 -13.99 -10.80 -1.06
CA GLU A 85 -12.85 -9.90 -1.21
C GLU A 85 -11.59 -10.68 -1.58
N TYR A 86 -10.80 -10.12 -2.48
CA TYR A 86 -9.57 -10.73 -2.99
C TYR A 86 -8.42 -9.73 -3.01
N VAL A 87 -7.21 -10.24 -2.80
CA VAL A 87 -5.97 -9.47 -2.79
C VAL A 87 -5.19 -9.71 -4.07
N LEU A 88 -4.74 -8.62 -4.69
CA LEU A 88 -3.80 -8.59 -5.82
C LEU A 88 -2.47 -8.02 -5.30
N ASP A 89 -1.51 -8.91 -5.10
CA ASP A 89 -0.22 -8.65 -4.44
C ASP A 89 0.92 -8.62 -5.47
N ASN A 90 1.97 -7.80 -5.27
CA ASN A 90 3.19 -7.87 -6.08
C ASN A 90 4.07 -9.07 -5.72
N LEU A 91 4.02 -9.55 -4.46
CA LEU A 91 4.83 -10.67 -3.98
C LEU A 91 4.37 -12.03 -4.53
N THR A 92 3.15 -12.11 -5.08
CA THR A 92 2.64 -13.34 -5.68
C THR A 92 1.64 -13.08 -6.80
N SER A 93 1.63 -13.96 -7.82
CA SER A 93 0.61 -13.92 -8.87
C SER A 93 -0.73 -14.53 -8.43
N SER A 94 -0.75 -15.28 -7.33
CA SER A 94 -1.97 -15.87 -6.79
C SER A 94 -2.93 -14.80 -6.28
N ILE A 95 -4.21 -14.95 -6.61
CA ILE A 95 -5.27 -14.08 -6.09
C ILE A 95 -5.94 -14.80 -4.94
N LEU A 96 -5.78 -14.26 -3.74
CA LEU A 96 -6.15 -14.92 -2.50
C LEU A 96 -7.17 -14.06 -1.72
N PRO A 97 -8.09 -14.68 -0.97
CA PRO A 97 -8.82 -13.96 0.08
C PRO A 97 -7.84 -13.36 1.10
N PRO A 98 -8.15 -12.19 1.71
CA PRO A 98 -7.29 -11.56 2.72
C PRO A 98 -6.80 -12.53 3.81
N SER A 99 -7.68 -13.41 4.30
CA SER A 99 -7.38 -14.39 5.34
C SER A 99 -6.39 -15.49 4.94
N GLN A 100 -6.08 -15.64 3.66
CA GLN A 100 -5.15 -16.65 3.13
C GLN A 100 -3.81 -16.06 2.67
N THR A 101 -3.65 -14.74 2.73
CA THR A 101 -2.41 -14.07 2.31
C THR A 101 -1.27 -14.28 3.31
N GLY A 102 -1.60 -14.51 4.59
CA GLY A 102 -0.62 -14.48 5.69
C GLY A 102 -0.27 -13.06 6.16
N HIS A 103 -0.86 -12.03 5.56
CA HIS A 103 -0.67 -10.63 5.93
C HIS A 103 -1.59 -10.22 7.07
N VAL A 104 -1.15 -9.20 7.83
CA VAL A 104 -1.98 -8.50 8.81
C VAL A 104 -2.26 -7.10 8.28
N PHE A 105 -3.53 -6.77 8.02
CA PHE A 105 -3.89 -5.45 7.52
C PHE A 105 -4.23 -4.49 8.67
N TYR A 106 -3.60 -3.31 8.65
CA TYR A 106 -3.77 -2.27 9.67
C TYR A 106 -4.68 -1.14 9.21
N SER A 107 -4.75 -0.88 7.91
CA SER A 107 -5.53 0.22 7.35
C SER A 107 -6.07 -0.13 5.96
N ARG A 108 -7.20 0.46 5.61
CA ARG A 108 -7.75 0.43 4.26
C ARG A 108 -8.10 1.82 3.77
N GLN A 109 -7.93 2.05 2.49
CA GLN A 109 -8.32 3.29 1.83
C GLN A 109 -9.84 3.50 1.95
N SER A 110 -10.25 4.74 2.18
CA SER A 110 -11.65 5.18 2.22
C SER A 110 -11.77 6.60 1.69
N GLY A 111 -12.28 6.76 0.47
CA GLY A 111 -12.41 8.06 -0.18
C GLY A 111 -11.04 8.75 -0.30
N ARG A 112 -10.86 9.87 0.42
CA ARG A 112 -9.61 10.64 0.47
C ARG A 112 -8.70 10.33 1.67
N GLY A 113 -9.11 9.43 2.54
CA GLY A 113 -8.35 9.05 3.74
C GLY A 113 -8.35 7.55 3.93
N TRP A 114 -8.23 7.14 5.18
CA TRP A 114 -8.03 5.76 5.59
C TRP A 114 -8.93 5.41 6.78
N ILE A 115 -9.23 4.12 6.92
CA ILE A 115 -9.87 3.56 8.10
C ILE A 115 -8.91 2.54 8.69
N SER A 116 -8.53 2.73 9.95
CA SER A 116 -7.67 1.80 10.69
C SER A 116 -8.41 0.51 11.04
N ALA A 117 -7.68 -0.52 11.45
CA ALA A 117 -8.24 -1.78 11.96
C ALA A 117 -9.14 -1.56 13.19
N SER A 118 -8.93 -0.47 13.96
CA SER A 118 -9.79 -0.07 15.08
C SER A 118 -11.03 0.73 14.65
N GLY A 119 -11.20 1.01 13.35
CA GLY A 119 -12.33 1.77 12.80
C GLY A 119 -12.15 3.28 12.82
N ALA A 120 -10.99 3.80 13.21
CA ALA A 120 -10.71 5.23 13.23
C ALA A 120 -10.43 5.76 11.82
N GLY A 121 -11.00 6.92 11.49
CA GLY A 121 -10.67 7.65 10.26
C GLY A 121 -9.36 8.42 10.39
N THR A 122 -8.44 8.23 9.46
CA THR A 122 -7.13 8.90 9.44
C THR A 122 -6.85 9.53 8.07
N ALA A 123 -5.96 10.53 8.05
CA ALA A 123 -5.50 11.15 6.80
C ALA A 123 -4.50 10.25 6.04
N GLU A 124 -3.70 9.47 6.79
CA GLU A 124 -2.64 8.59 6.30
C GLU A 124 -2.87 7.14 6.77
N PRO A 125 -2.32 6.11 6.09
CA PRO A 125 -2.47 4.73 6.51
C PRO A 125 -1.76 4.46 7.84
N THR A 126 -2.30 3.55 8.65
CA THR A 126 -1.76 3.19 9.98
C THR A 126 -0.82 1.98 9.96
N ALA A 127 0.04 1.86 8.97
CA ALA A 127 1.22 1.01 9.07
C ALA A 127 2.44 1.90 9.09
N ASP A 128 3.38 1.61 9.98
CA ASP A 128 4.73 2.09 9.79
C ASP A 128 5.29 1.32 8.58
N PHE A 129 5.04 1.82 7.35
CA PHE A 129 6.08 1.70 6.31
C PHE A 129 7.37 2.17 6.97
N PRO A 130 8.52 1.48 6.84
CA PRO A 130 9.73 1.91 7.52
C PRO A 130 10.07 3.34 7.07
N VAL A 131 9.54 4.30 7.82
CA VAL A 131 9.86 5.71 7.75
C VAL A 131 11.18 5.79 8.49
N ALA A 132 12.29 5.79 7.77
CA ALA A 132 13.54 6.27 8.30
C ALA A 132 13.32 7.67 8.86
N ASN A 133 13.31 7.73 10.19
CA ASN A 133 13.31 8.89 11.06
C ASN A 133 12.01 9.71 11.18
N ARG A 134 11.17 9.27 12.13
CA ARG A 134 10.75 10.20 13.20
C ARG A 134 11.95 10.52 14.10
N THR A 135 12.82 11.43 13.64
CA THR A 135 13.74 12.14 14.54
C THR A 135 13.75 13.63 14.22
N HIS A 136 12.72 14.32 14.67
CA HIS A 136 12.92 15.60 15.35
C HIS A 136 12.69 15.26 16.84
N LEU A 137 13.70 14.95 17.65
CA LEU A 137 14.60 15.97 18.21
C LEU A 137 13.87 17.30 18.46
N ALA A 138 12.79 17.26 19.24
CA ALA A 138 12.51 18.36 20.14
C ALA A 138 13.67 18.43 21.15
N LYS A 139 14.61 19.31 20.83
CA LYS A 139 15.81 19.66 21.57
C LYS A 139 15.59 19.69 23.09
N VAL A 140 16.40 18.91 23.80
CA VAL A 140 16.87 19.34 25.12
C VAL A 140 17.69 20.62 24.89
N GLY A 141 17.21 21.73 25.43
CA GLY A 141 17.87 23.04 25.46
C GLY A 141 17.67 23.70 26.83
N PRO A 142 18.60 24.57 27.28
CA PRO A 142 19.20 24.48 28.60
C PRO A 142 18.37 25.12 29.72
N ARG A 143 18.67 24.69 30.96
CA ARG A 143 18.32 25.39 32.20
C ARG A 143 18.74 26.87 32.10
N GLY A 144 17.75 27.75 31.94
CA GLY A 144 17.90 29.18 32.18
C GLY A 144 17.65 29.47 33.66
N ARG A 145 18.71 29.76 34.42
CA ARG A 145 18.61 30.57 35.63
C ARG A 145 18.22 32.00 35.24
N ARG A 146 17.13 32.54 35.79
CA ARG A 146 16.98 33.94 36.21
C ARG A 146 15.64 34.14 36.91
N GLY A 147 15.69 34.77 38.07
CA GLY A 147 14.61 34.94 39.05
C GLY A 147 15.23 34.84 40.43
#